data_AF-A0A1C5UCB7-F1
#
_entry.id   AF-A0A1C5UCB7-F1
#
_cell.length_a   1.000
_cell.length_b   1.000
_cell.length_c   1.000
_cell.angle_alpha   90.00
_cell.angle_beta   90.00
_cell.angle_gamma   90.00
#
_symmetry.space_group_name_H-M   'P 1'
#
loop_
_entity.id
_entity.type
_entity.pdbx_description
1 polymer ?
#
loop_
_entity_poly.entity_id
_entity_poly.type
_entity_poly.pdbx_seq_one_letter_code
_entity_poly.pdbx_strand_id
1 'polypeptide(L)' 'MADILSGIVWILYIVLGYWSVGQTIYANKIIIGPMGILWIKRFILGFMFGWVLIPVAIIKCLIFR' A
#
# COMPACT_ATOMS: atom_id res chain seq x y z
N MET A 1 16.14 20.59 -9.01
CA MET A 1 15.25 20.73 -7.82
C MET A 1 13.95 19.96 -8.02
N ALA A 2 13.36 19.99 -9.22
CA ALA A 2 12.23 19.14 -9.61
C ALA A 2 12.54 17.63 -9.54
N ASP A 3 13.80 17.24 -9.75
CA ASP A 3 14.25 15.84 -9.80
C ASP A 3 14.20 15.17 -8.42
N ILE A 4 14.55 15.93 -7.39
CA ILE A 4 14.52 15.50 -5.98
C ILE A 4 13.06 15.40 -5.50
N LEU A 5 12.23 16.38 -5.86
CA LEU A 5 10.80 16.36 -5.55
C LEU A 5 10.11 15.16 -6.20
N SER A 6 10.43 14.87 -7.47
CA SER A 6 9.92 13.71 -8.19
C SER A 6 10.31 12.41 -7.49
N GLY A 7 11.57 12.27 -7.07
CA GLY A 7 12.03 11.10 -6.30
C GLY A 7 11.29 10.91 -4.98
N ILE A 8 11.03 11.99 -4.25
CA ILE A 8 10.28 11.95 -2.98
C ILE A 8 8.83 11.49 -3.22
N VAL A 9 8.17 11.99 -4.27
CA VAL A 9 6.79 11.58 -4.62
C VAL A 9 6.72 10.08 -4.95
N TRP A 10 7.71 9.56 -5.68
CA TRP A 10 7.80 8.12 -5.98
C TRP A 10 7.98 7.26 -4.73
N ILE A 11 8.87 7.67 -3.81
CA ILE A 11 9.08 6.97 -2.54
C ILE A 11 7.78 7.00 -1.71
N LEU A 12 7.11 8.15 -1.65
CA LEU A 12 5.85 8.30 -0.93
C LEU A 12 4.77 7.39 -1.51
N TYR A 13 4.68 7.30 -2.85
CA TYR A 13 3.72 6.42 -3.53
C TYR A 13 3.97 4.94 -3.20
N ILE A 14 5.22 4.49 -3.17
CA ILE A 14 5.57 3.10 -2.84
C ILE A 14 5.22 2.78 -1.37
N VAL A 15 5.56 3.67 -0.45
CA VAL A 15 5.29 3.49 1.00
C VAL A 15 3.78 3.49 1.27
N LEU A 16 3.04 4.45 0.70
CA LEU A 16 1.58 4.53 0.82
C LEU A 16 0.88 3.36 0.12
N GLY A 17 1.37 2.94 -1.05
CA GLY A 17 0.90 1.77 -1.76
C GLY A 17 1.02 0.51 -0.91
N TYR A 18 2.18 0.27 -0.30
CA TYR A 18 2.40 -0.88 0.58
C TYR A 18 1.49 -0.85 1.83
N TRP A 19 1.32 0.32 2.44
CA TRP A 19 0.44 0.50 3.60
C TRP A 19 -1.03 0.26 3.25
N SER A 20 -1.48 0.81 2.13
CA SER A 20 -2.88 0.73 1.69
C SER A 20 -3.34 -0.71 1.48
N VAL A 21 -2.48 -1.59 0.95
CA VAL A 21 -2.76 -3.02 0.76
C VAL A 21 -3.00 -3.72 2.09
N GLY A 22 -2.27 -3.33 3.14
CA GLY A 22 -2.48 -3.80 4.51
C GLY A 22 -3.88 -3.46 5.04
N GLN A 23 -4.32 -2.22 4.81
CA GLN A 23 -5.59 -1.68 5.30
C GLN A 23 -6.82 -2.06 4.45
N THR A 24 -6.62 -2.54 3.22
CA THR A 24 -7.73 -2.83 2.28
C THR A 24 -7.90 -4.32 2.06
N ILE A 25 -6.89 -4.97 1.50
CA ILE A 25 -6.89 -6.39 1.11
C ILE A 25 -6.69 -7.30 2.33
N TYR A 26 -5.81 -6.88 3.24
CA TYR A 26 -5.41 -7.69 4.38
C TYR A 26 -6.07 -7.31 5.71
N ALA A 27 -6.90 -6.27 5.75
CA ALA A 27 -7.50 -5.73 6.98
C ALA A 27 -8.49 -6.65 7.71
N ASN A 28 -8.74 -7.87 7.21
CA ASN A 28 -9.53 -8.87 7.93
C ASN A 28 -9.19 -10.30 7.49
N LYS A 29 -7.96 -10.52 7.00
CA LYS A 29 -7.51 -11.82 6.48
C LYS A 29 -6.37 -12.32 7.35
N ILE A 30 -6.52 -13.50 7.95
CA ILE A 30 -5.41 -14.24 8.55
C ILE A 30 -4.64 -14.88 7.40
N ILE A 31 -3.50 -14.30 7.04
CA ILE A 31 -2.71 -14.77 5.90
C ILE A 31 -1.65 -15.73 6.45
N ILE A 32 -1.81 -17.01 6.12
CA ILE A 32 -0.85 -18.05 6.50
C ILE A 32 -0.01 -18.34 5.26
N GLY A 33 1.28 -18.00 5.30
CA GLY A 33 2.19 -18.22 4.18
C GLY A 33 3.61 -17.74 4.48
N PRO A 34 4.60 -18.10 3.65
CA PRO A 34 5.99 -17.71 3.86
C PRO A 34 6.14 -16.18 3.87
N MET A 35 6.81 -15.65 4.91
CA MET A 35 6.96 -14.21 5.15
C MET A 35 7.44 -13.44 3.90
N GLY A 36 8.38 -14.02 3.14
CA GLY A 36 8.93 -13.40 1.92
C GLY A 36 7.94 -13.28 0.75
N ILE A 37 7.13 -14.32 0.49
CA ILE A 37 6.13 -14.31 -0.59
C ILE A 37 5.01 -13.31 -0.28
N LEU A 38 4.64 -13.22 0.99
CA LEU A 38 3.61 -12.32 1.50
C LEU A 38 4.06 -10.86 1.38
N TRP A 39 5.33 -10.60 1.66
CA TRP A 39 5.95 -9.29 1.51
C TRP A 39 6.00 -8.84 0.04
N ILE A 40 6.44 -9.72 -0.86
CA ILE A 40 6.51 -9.44 -2.31
C ILE A 40 5.10 -9.22 -2.90
N LYS A 41 4.12 -10.05 -2.53
CA LYS A 41 2.73 -9.84 -2.97
C LYS A 41 2.18 -8.49 -2.52
N ARG A 42 2.43 -8.09 -1.28
CA ARG A 42 2.05 -6.76 -0.77
C ARG A 42 2.69 -5.64 -1.57
N PHE A 43 3.96 -5.78 -1.89
CA PHE A 43 4.70 -4.79 -2.68
C PHE A 43 4.14 -4.66 -4.10
N ILE A 44 3.95 -5.78 -4.81
CA ILE A 44 3.42 -5.80 -6.18
C ILE A 44 1.99 -5.24 -6.22
N LEU A 45 1.12 -5.68 -5.30
CA LEU A 45 -0.26 -5.18 -5.23
C LEU A 45 -0.31 -3.69 -4.92
N GLY A 46 0.57 -3.21 -4.03
CA GLY A 46 0.65 -1.78 -3.66
C GLY A 46 1.16 -0.92 -4.81
N PHE A 47 2.09 -1.44 -5.61
CA PHE A 47 2.60 -0.74 -6.79
C PHE A 47 1.58 -0.70 -7.92
N MET A 48 0.95 -1.84 -8.26
CA MET A 48 -0.02 -1.95 -9.36
C MET A 48 -1.35 -1.25 -9.06
N PHE A 49 -1.86 -1.36 -7.83
CA PHE A 49 -3.17 -0.86 -7.45
C PHE A 49 -3.11 0.34 -6.49
N GLY A 50 -1.93 0.90 -6.22
CA GLY A 50 -1.75 2.02 -5.28
C GLY A 50 -2.70 3.19 -5.55
N TRP A 51 -2.89 3.56 -6.83
CA TRP A 51 -3.81 4.62 -7.24
C TRP A 51 -5.25 4.47 -6.73
N VAL A 52 -5.79 3.25 -6.64
CA VAL A 52 -7.15 2.97 -6.11
C VAL A 52 -7.11 2.56 -4.63
N LEU A 53 -6.09 1.82 -4.22
CA LEU A 53 -6.00 1.30 -2.85
C LEU A 53 -5.73 2.41 -1.84
N ILE A 54 -4.93 3.44 -2.18
CA ILE A 54 -4.63 4.57 -1.29
C ILE A 54 -5.93 5.31 -0.89
N PRO A 55 -6.79 5.78 -1.81
CA PRO A 55 -8.03 6.46 -1.41
C PRO A 55 -8.98 5.52 -0.67
N VAL A 56 -9.11 4.26 -1.08
CA VAL A 56 -9.95 3.28 -0.36
C VAL A 56 -9.43 3.02 1.06
N ALA A 57 -8.11 2.96 1.24
CA ALA A 57 -7.47 2.81 2.55
C ALA A 57 -7.74 4.02 3.44
N ILE A 58 -7.69 5.24 2.90
CA ILE A 58 -8.00 6.48 3.63
C ILE A 58 -9.47 6.47 4.08
N ILE A 59 -10.41 6.14 3.19
CA ILE A 59 -11.84 6.06 3.52
C ILE A 59 -12.07 5.02 4.61
N LYS A 60 -11.50 3.81 4.47
CA LYS A 60 -11.58 2.78 5.51
C LYS A 60 -10.97 3.26 6.84
N CYS A 61 -9.79 3.88 6.80
CA CYS A 61 -9.11 4.33 8.00
C CYS A 61 -9.83 5.50 8.69
N LEU A 62 -10.68 6.25 7.97
CA LEU A 62 -11.48 7.34 8.52
C LEU A 62 -12.86 6.89 9.04
N ILE A 63 -13.46 5.88 8.42
CA ILE A 63 -14.79 5.36 8.80
C ILE A 63 -14.72 4.24 9.86
N PHE A 64 -13.69 3.39 9.81
CA PHE A 64 -13.55 2.21 10.68
C PHE A 64 -12.50 2.39 11.80
N ARG A 65 -12.09 3.62 12.09
CA ARG A 65 -11.23 3.95 13.23
C ARG A 65 -12.05 4.43 14.41
#